data_AF-A0A1I3HIM4-F1
#
_entry.id   AF-A0A1I3HIM4-F1
#
_cell.length_a   1.000
_cell.length_b   1.000
_cell.length_c   1.000
_cell.angle_alpha   90.00
_cell.angle_beta   90.00
_cell.angle_gamma   90.00
#
_symmetry.space_group_name_H-M   'P 1'
#
loop_
_entity.id
_entity.type
_entity.pdbx_description
1 polymer ?
#
loop_
_entity_poly.entity_id
_entity_poly.type
_entity_poly.pdbx_seq_one_letter_code
_entity_poly.pdbx_strand_id
1 'polypeptide(L)'
;MAIRGSKIVVKQGDGASPVEAFTAIAGGRTTNWTLGGSEADTTDWSNTNTTYLDSIPDFGVTCEVVFKDKAVINGLIADRMAGTERTLQVDLGFGVFEGPMILTSLTGSGGMSDVATSSVSIRATGNVSYTPAA
;
A
#
# COMPACT_ATOMS: atom_id res chain seq x y z
N MET A 1 -17.00 0.28 -19.49
CA MET A 1 -16.88 1.66 -18.96
C MET A 1 -15.47 1.83 -18.42
N ALA A 2 -14.81 2.96 -18.66
CA ALA A 2 -13.47 3.21 -18.14
C ALA A 2 -13.55 3.68 -16.68
N ILE A 3 -12.70 3.12 -15.81
CA ILE A 3 -12.55 3.57 -14.42
C ILE A 3 -11.72 4.86 -14.44
N ARG A 4 -12.27 5.96 -13.92
CA ARG A 4 -11.51 7.22 -13.82
C ARG A 4 -10.43 7.08 -12.75
N GLY A 5 -9.25 7.62 -13.03
CA GLY A 5 -8.17 7.76 -12.04
C GLY A 5 -8.71 8.40 -10.77
N SER A 6 -8.75 7.62 -9.71
CA SER A 6 -9.43 7.95 -8.46
C SER A 6 -8.45 8.58 -7.48
N LYS A 7 -8.96 9.37 -6.53
CA LYS A 7 -8.16 9.85 -5.41
C LYS A 7 -7.76 8.66 -4.56
N ILE A 8 -6.52 8.61 -4.11
CA ILE A 8 -6.08 7.64 -3.12
C ILE A 8 -6.21 8.23 -1.73
N VAL A 9 -6.72 7.44 -0.79
CA VAL A 9 -6.68 7.76 0.63
C VAL A 9 -5.95 6.65 1.35
N VAL A 10 -4.85 7.01 2.00
CA VAL A 10 -4.13 6.10 2.89
C VAL A 10 -4.60 6.37 4.31
N LYS A 11 -5.08 5.33 4.97
CA LYS A 11 -5.48 5.36 6.37
C LYS A 11 -4.58 4.43 7.17
N GLN A 12 -4.33 4.83 8.41
CA GLN A 12 -3.55 4.05 9.36
C GLN A 12 -4.46 3.53 10.45
N GLY A 13 -4.30 2.25 10.78
CA GLY A 13 -4.91 1.67 11.96
C GLY A 13 -4.24 2.15 13.26
N ASP A 14 -4.98 2.04 14.37
CA ASP A 14 -4.52 2.37 15.71
C ASP A 14 -3.89 1.19 16.46
N GLY A 15 -3.78 0.01 15.82
CA GLY A 15 -3.24 -1.22 16.40
C GLY A 15 -4.10 -1.82 17.52
N ALA A 16 -5.34 -1.34 17.71
CA ALA A 16 -6.23 -1.85 18.74
C ALA A 16 -6.82 -3.23 18.34
N SER A 17 -7.08 -4.06 19.35
CA SER A 17 -7.73 -5.36 19.19
C SER A 17 -8.97 -5.43 20.09
N PRO A 18 -10.11 -6.02 19.64
CA PRO A 18 -10.32 -6.75 18.39
C PRO A 18 -10.75 -5.88 17.20
N VAL A 19 -11.09 -4.60 17.45
CA VAL A 19 -11.53 -3.67 16.41
C VAL A 19 -10.50 -2.55 16.32
N GLU A 20 -9.92 -2.43 15.13
CA GLU A 20 -8.95 -1.40 14.80
C GLU A 20 -9.67 -0.19 14.18
N ALA A 21 -9.33 1.02 14.61
CA ALA A 21 -9.86 2.25 14.03
C ALA A 21 -8.90 2.84 13.00
N PHE A 22 -9.39 3.13 11.79
CA PHE A 22 -8.58 3.65 10.70
C PHE A 22 -8.73 5.16 10.51
N THR A 23 -7.63 5.89 10.63
CA THR A 23 -7.60 7.34 10.45
C THR A 23 -6.87 7.71 9.16
N ALA A 24 -7.46 8.57 8.33
CA ALA A 24 -6.81 9.08 7.11
C ALA A 24 -5.56 9.88 7.46
N ILE A 25 -4.42 9.43 6.94
CA ILE A 25 -3.09 10.02 7.18
C ILE A 25 -2.57 10.79 5.96
N ALA A 26 -2.96 10.37 4.76
CA ALA A 26 -2.53 10.98 3.51
C ALA A 26 -3.62 10.85 2.44
N GLY A 27 -3.72 11.87 1.59
CA GLY A 27 -4.61 11.89 0.43
C GLY A 27 -3.86 12.34 -0.80
N GLY A 28 -4.16 11.75 -1.95
CA GLY A 28 -3.33 11.99 -3.13
C GLY A 28 -3.88 11.48 -4.44
N ARG A 29 -2.98 11.32 -5.40
CA ARG A 29 -3.22 10.66 -6.68
C ARG A 29 -2.32 9.43 -6.78
N THR A 30 -2.92 8.28 -7.10
CA THR A 30 -2.14 7.08 -7.41
C THR A 30 -1.41 7.29 -8.72
N THR A 31 -0.10 7.03 -8.72
CA THR A 31 0.71 7.05 -9.93
C THR A 31 0.78 5.65 -10.52
N ASN A 32 0.94 4.63 -9.66
CA ASN A 32 0.96 3.23 -10.06
C ASN A 32 0.52 2.32 -8.89
N TRP A 33 -0.18 1.24 -9.19
CA TRP A 33 -0.45 0.17 -8.24
C TRP A 33 -0.16 -1.17 -8.92
N THR A 34 0.34 -2.11 -8.14
CA THR A 34 0.76 -3.42 -8.64
C THR A 34 0.17 -4.50 -7.75
N LEU A 35 -0.55 -5.43 -8.37
CA LEU A 35 -0.84 -6.73 -7.78
C LEU A 35 0.13 -7.72 -8.42
N GLY A 36 0.97 -8.31 -7.58
CA GLY A 36 1.92 -9.34 -7.98
C GLY A 36 1.56 -10.68 -7.37
N GLY A 37 2.22 -11.70 -7.86
CA GLY A 37 2.28 -13.02 -7.25
C GLY A 37 3.63 -13.61 -7.59
N SER A 38 4.32 -14.17 -6.60
CA SER A 38 5.49 -15.01 -6.89
C SER A 38 5.00 -16.44 -7.08
N GLU A 39 4.96 -16.90 -8.32
CA GLU A 39 4.70 -18.29 -8.66
C GLU A 39 5.99 -19.09 -8.51
N ALA A 40 5.92 -20.19 -7.77
CA ALA A 40 7.04 -21.12 -7.65
C ALA A 40 6.88 -22.23 -8.69
N ASP A 41 7.84 -22.38 -9.59
CA ASP A 41 7.88 -23.51 -10.52
C ASP A 41 8.13 -24.81 -9.74
N THR A 42 7.21 -25.75 -9.87
CA THR A 42 7.28 -27.09 -9.25
C THR A 42 7.34 -28.20 -10.28
N THR A 43 7.77 -27.89 -11.50
CA THR A 43 7.87 -28.86 -12.58
C THR A 43 8.89 -29.95 -12.23
N ASP A 44 8.43 -31.21 -12.20
CA ASP A 44 9.30 -32.37 -12.03
C ASP A 44 9.47 -33.17 -13.34
N TRP A 45 10.28 -34.23 -13.29
CA TRP A 45 10.60 -35.08 -14.44
C TRP A 45 9.41 -35.88 -15.00
N SER A 46 8.35 -36.03 -14.19
CA SER A 46 7.11 -36.74 -14.54
C SER A 46 6.03 -35.81 -15.10
N ASN A 47 6.18 -34.49 -14.88
CA ASN A 47 5.29 -33.49 -15.44
C ASN A 47 5.46 -33.37 -16.97
N THR A 48 4.37 -33.56 -17.70
CA THR A 48 4.33 -33.37 -19.16
C THR A 48 4.30 -31.89 -19.56
N ASN A 49 3.90 -31.01 -18.64
CA ASN A 49 3.82 -29.55 -18.79
C ASN A 49 4.35 -28.84 -17.53
N THR A 50 4.81 -27.59 -17.66
CA THR A 50 5.24 -26.77 -16.52
C THR A 50 4.11 -26.62 -15.50
N THR A 51 4.41 -26.82 -14.22
CA THR A 51 3.44 -26.76 -13.11
C THR A 51 3.93 -25.75 -12.07
N TYR A 52 3.04 -24.92 -11.55
CA TYR A 52 3.36 -23.89 -10.57
C TYR A 52 2.60 -24.13 -9.26
N LEU A 53 3.24 -23.87 -8.12
CA LEU A 53 2.59 -23.77 -6.82
C LEU A 53 1.85 -22.44 -6.71
N ASP A 54 0.73 -22.43 -5.99
CA ASP A 54 -0.08 -21.23 -5.74
C ASP A 54 0.78 -20.04 -5.32
N SER A 55 0.57 -18.91 -6.00
CA SER A 55 1.37 -17.71 -5.78
C SER A 55 1.09 -17.11 -4.41
N ILE A 56 2.14 -16.62 -3.74
CA ILE A 56 1.94 -15.73 -2.59
C ILE A 56 1.52 -14.37 -3.16
N PRO A 57 0.27 -13.91 -2.93
CA PRO A 57 -0.20 -12.63 -3.45
C PRO A 57 0.61 -11.50 -2.80
N ASP A 58 1.09 -10.58 -3.63
CA ASP A 58 1.86 -9.41 -3.23
C ASP A 58 1.11 -8.15 -3.68
N PHE A 59 1.09 -7.14 -2.81
CA PHE A 59 0.47 -5.87 -3.09
C PHE A 59 1.48 -4.75 -2.87
N GLY A 60 1.63 -3.91 -3.89
CA GLY A 60 2.45 -2.72 -3.86
C GLY A 60 1.67 -1.53 -4.42
N VAL A 61 1.83 -0.38 -3.79
CA VAL A 61 1.27 0.88 -4.30
C VAL A 61 2.34 1.97 -4.25
N THR A 62 2.42 2.76 -5.32
CA THR A 62 3.22 3.98 -5.36
C THR A 62 2.34 5.15 -5.73
N CYS A 63 2.32 6.17 -4.88
CA CYS A 63 1.40 7.28 -4.99
C CYS A 63 2.06 8.60 -4.59
N GLU A 64 1.60 9.66 -5.22
CA GLU A 64 1.89 11.02 -4.79
C GLU A 64 0.81 11.45 -3.81
N VAL A 65 1.22 11.81 -2.60
CA VAL A 65 0.33 12.18 -1.51
C VAL A 65 0.71 13.50 -0.88
N VAL A 66 -0.30 14.13 -0.30
CA VAL A 66 -0.16 15.22 0.66
C VAL A 66 -0.52 14.64 2.02
N PHE A 67 0.39 14.78 2.98
CA PHE A 67 0.16 14.35 4.36
C PHE A 67 -0.75 15.33 5.09
N LYS A 68 -1.59 14.80 5.98
CA LYS A 68 -2.52 15.59 6.78
C LYS A 68 -1.80 16.56 7.73
N ASP A 69 -0.68 16.12 8.31
CA ASP A 69 0.11 16.93 9.25
C ASP A 69 1.57 16.44 9.33
N LYS A 70 2.39 17.20 10.08
CA LYS A 70 3.81 16.90 10.30
C LYS A 70 4.06 15.70 11.22
N ALA A 71 3.12 15.39 12.12
CA ALA A 71 3.28 14.28 13.05
C ALA A 71 3.17 12.94 12.31
N VAL A 72 2.26 12.85 11.34
CA VAL A 72 2.09 11.70 10.45
C VAL A 72 3.38 11.39 9.69
N ILE A 73 3.94 12.37 8.97
CA ILE A 73 5.15 12.12 8.16
C ILE A 73 6.34 11.76 9.04
N ASN A 74 6.51 12.42 10.19
CA ASN A 74 7.58 12.09 11.14
C ASN A 74 7.40 10.68 11.71
N GLY A 75 6.17 10.26 12.00
CA GLY A 75 5.85 8.90 12.43
C GLY A 75 6.25 7.86 11.39
N LEU A 76 5.83 8.05 10.14
CA LEU A 76 6.17 7.14 9.04
C LEU A 76 7.67 7.05 8.77
N ILE A 77 8.40 8.17 8.89
CA ILE A 77 9.87 8.17 8.80
C ILE A 77 10.47 7.35 9.94
N ALA A 78 10.00 7.54 11.17
CA ALA A 78 10.47 6.78 12.32
C ALA A 78 10.19 5.27 12.15
N ASP A 79 9.00 4.90 11.67
CA ASP A 79 8.63 3.52 11.38
C ASP A 79 9.56 2.89 10.33
N ARG A 80 9.84 3.64 9.26
CA ARG A 80 10.76 3.17 8.22
C ARG A 80 12.15 2.94 8.77
N MET A 81 12.66 3.87 9.57
CA MET A 81 13.97 3.74 10.19
C MET A 81 14.04 2.58 11.20
N ALA A 82 12.91 2.27 11.85
CA ALA A 82 12.78 1.15 12.78
C ALA A 82 12.41 -0.19 12.11
N GLY A 83 12.10 -0.20 10.81
CA GLY A 83 11.58 -1.38 10.12
C GLY A 83 10.22 -1.86 10.65
N THR A 84 9.41 -0.93 11.19
CA THR A 84 8.11 -1.24 11.80
C THR A 84 7.03 -1.37 10.74
N GLU A 85 6.23 -2.45 10.85
CA GLU A 85 5.05 -2.68 10.02
C GLU A 85 3.82 -2.03 10.67
N ARG A 86 2.88 -1.53 9.87
CA ARG A 86 1.61 -0.99 10.33
C ARG A 86 0.45 -1.59 9.57
N THR A 87 -0.69 -1.77 10.23
CA THR A 87 -1.94 -2.05 9.51
C THR A 87 -2.36 -0.78 8.77
N LEU A 88 -2.41 -0.86 7.45
CA LEU A 88 -2.82 0.25 6.59
C LEU A 88 -4.05 -0.16 5.78
N GLN A 89 -4.91 0.83 5.53
CA GLN A 89 -5.97 0.78 4.54
C GLN A 89 -5.62 1.71 3.39
N VAL A 90 -5.62 1.18 2.17
CA VAL A 90 -5.38 1.91 0.93
C VAL A 90 -6.64 1.88 0.10
N ASP A 91 -7.33 3.01 0.05
CA ASP A 91 -8.52 3.20 -0.78
C ASP A 91 -8.11 3.76 -2.15
N LEU A 92 -8.29 2.95 -3.21
CA LEU A 92 -7.99 3.32 -4.59
C LEU A 92 -9.21 3.84 -5.36
N GLY A 93 -10.33 4.07 -4.68
CA GLY A 93 -11.59 4.58 -5.24
C GLY A 93 -12.47 3.54 -5.94
N PHE A 94 -11.92 2.39 -6.33
CA PHE A 94 -12.68 1.22 -6.80
C PHE A 94 -12.71 0.08 -5.76
N GLY A 95 -11.95 0.22 -4.68
CA GLY A 95 -11.91 -0.72 -3.58
C GLY A 95 -10.82 -0.36 -2.57
N VAL A 96 -10.86 -1.04 -1.44
CA VAL A 96 -9.98 -0.84 -0.29
C VAL A 96 -9.13 -2.08 -0.08
N PHE A 97 -7.82 -1.88 -0.03
CA PHE A 97 -6.86 -2.89 0.40
C PHE A 97 -6.52 -2.67 1.88
N GLU A 98 -6.61 -3.71 2.69
CA GLU A 98 -6.34 -3.64 4.14
C GLU A 98 -5.41 -4.76 4.56
N GLY A 99 -4.34 -4.42 5.30
CA GLY A 99 -3.46 -5.42 5.89
C GLY A 99 -2.17 -4.81 6.45
N PRO A 100 -1.26 -5.65 6.95
CA PRO A 100 0.07 -5.22 7.39
C PRO A 100 0.89 -4.78 6.19
N MET A 101 1.39 -3.55 6.26
CA MET A 101 2.15 -2.91 5.20
C MET A 101 3.33 -2.14 5.79
N ILE A 102 4.37 -1.99 4.98
CA ILE A 102 5.55 -1.19 5.30
C ILE A 102 5.77 -0.12 4.24
N LEU A 103 6.24 1.04 4.70
CA LEU A 103 6.79 2.06 3.81
C LEU A 103 8.10 1.55 3.22
N THR A 104 8.20 1.47 1.89
CA THR A 104 9.43 1.04 1.22
C THR A 104 10.27 2.24 0.78
N SER A 105 9.61 3.31 0.33
CA SER A 105 10.24 4.57 -0.07
C SER A 105 9.38 5.78 0.30
N LEU A 106 10.05 6.88 0.65
CA LEU A 106 9.44 8.19 0.86
C LEU A 106 10.38 9.24 0.25
N THR A 107 9.89 9.99 -0.72
CA THR A 107 10.61 11.11 -1.31
C THR A 107 9.73 12.34 -1.26
N GLY A 108 10.26 13.44 -0.73
CA GLY A 108 9.55 14.72 -0.66
C GLY A 108 10.04 15.67 -1.74
N SER A 109 9.13 16.34 -2.42
CA SER A 109 9.42 17.48 -3.29
C SER A 109 8.65 18.71 -2.80
N GLY A 110 9.38 19.79 -2.55
CA GLY A 110 8.81 21.06 -2.09
C GLY A 110 9.21 22.18 -3.04
N GLY A 111 8.23 22.81 -3.68
CA GLY A 111 8.42 24.05 -4.42
C GLY A 111 8.37 25.27 -3.50
N MET A 112 8.96 26.38 -3.93
CA MET A 112 9.01 27.63 -3.15
C MET A 112 7.62 28.29 -2.92
N SER A 113 6.56 27.81 -3.58
CA SER A 113 5.24 28.46 -3.54
C SER A 113 4.05 27.58 -3.17
N ASP A 114 4.17 26.28 -2.85
CA ASP A 114 2.98 25.49 -2.49
C ASP A 114 3.26 24.18 -1.74
N VAL A 115 2.18 23.63 -1.20
CA VAL A 115 2.06 22.38 -0.42
C VAL A 115 3.08 21.32 -0.84
N ALA A 116 3.85 20.82 0.13
CA ALA A 116 4.83 19.76 -0.10
C ALA A 116 4.13 18.47 -0.54
N THR A 117 4.47 18.01 -1.73
CA THR A 117 4.01 16.72 -2.26
C THR A 117 5.07 15.67 -1.94
N SER A 118 4.65 14.48 -1.54
CA SER A 118 5.55 13.37 -1.29
C SER A 118 5.17 12.18 -2.16
N SER A 119 6.15 11.53 -2.76
CA SER A 119 5.97 10.21 -3.38
C SER A 119 6.27 9.13 -2.34
N VAL A 120 5.32 8.22 -2.19
CA VAL A 120 5.30 7.18 -1.16
C VAL A 120 5.11 5.84 -1.86
N SER A 121 6.02 4.90 -1.59
CA SER A 121 5.86 3.50 -1.98
C SER A 121 5.56 2.66 -0.75
N ILE A 122 4.45 1.93 -0.79
CA ILE A 122 4.00 1.03 0.29
C ILE A 122 3.94 -0.38 -0.28
N ARG A 123 4.35 -1.37 0.52
CA ARG A 123 4.25 -2.77 0.16
C ARG A 123 3.63 -3.57 1.30
N ALA A 124 2.80 -4.53 0.95
CA ALA A 124 2.29 -5.53 1.87
C ALA A 124 3.43 -6.39 2.44
N THR A 125 3.36 -6.70 3.72
CA THR A 125 4.28 -7.61 4.41
C THR A 125 3.61 -8.91 4.83
N GLY A 126 2.28 -8.97 4.73
CA GLY A 126 1.48 -10.16 5.04
C GLY A 126 0.17 -10.17 4.28
N ASN A 127 -0.81 -10.91 4.80
CA ASN A 127 -2.11 -11.07 4.13
C ASN A 127 -2.84 -9.72 4.02
N VAL A 128 -3.18 -9.36 2.79
CA VAL A 128 -4.01 -8.19 2.48
C VAL A 128 -5.39 -8.66 2.05
N SER A 129 -6.42 -8.07 2.63
CA SER A 129 -7.80 -8.23 2.20
C SER A 129 -8.18 -7.13 1.21
N TYR A 130 -9.09 -7.45 0.29
CA TYR A 130 -9.65 -6.50 -0.66
C TYR A 130 -11.17 -6.42 -0.49
N THR A 131 -11.68 -5.20 -0.31
CA THR A 131 -13.12 -4.92 -0.27
C THR A 131 -13.47 -4.03 -1.45
N PRO A 132 -14.32 -4.49 -2.40
CA PRO A 132 -14.72 -3.67 -3.55
C PRO A 132 -15.56 -2.48 -3.11
N ALA A 133 -15.39 -1.35 -3.80
CA ALA A 133 -16.29 -0.21 -3.65
C ALA A 133 -17.68 -0.55 -4.24
N ALA A 134 -18.73 -0.02 -3.62
CA ALA A 134 -20.12 -0.22 -4.05
C ALA A 134 -20.45 0.50 -5.37
#